data_AF-A0A318SJN3-F1
#
_entry.id   AF-A0A318SJN3-F1
#
_cell.length_a   1.000
_cell.length_b   1.000
_cell.length_c   1.000
_cell.angle_alpha   90.00
_cell.angle_beta   90.00
_cell.angle_gamma   90.00
#
_symmetry.space_group_name_H-M   'P 1'
#
loop_
_entity.id
_entity.type
_entity.pdbx_description
1 polymer ?
#
loop_
_entity_poly.entity_id
_entity_poly.type
_entity_poly.pdbx_seq_one_letter_code
_entity_poly.pdbx_strand_id
1 'polypeptide(L)'
;MTIAFILSVAAAATLLAAATPATAQDRIYRCGNEYTNSSASAKQRDCKLVEGGNVTVIQGTRPSAAPQASGGGGGNVVTAPPSAPRIDTGEQRARDSDARAILEGELRRAEARQADLLREYANGTPERLPNETADNQKYRDRVAELKASIARNDGDIAGIKREIARLPASR
;
A
#
# COMPACT_ATOMS: atom_id res chain seq x y z
N MET A 1 -69.95 12.80 19.01
CA MET A 1 -68.89 12.85 17.99
C MET A 1 -67.74 13.74 18.49
N THR A 2 -67.04 13.34 19.55
CA THR A 2 -65.96 14.16 20.16
C THR A 2 -64.89 13.33 20.91
N ILE A 3 -65.09 12.02 21.11
CA ILE A 3 -64.16 11.19 21.89
C ILE A 3 -63.16 10.42 20.99
N ALA A 4 -63.47 10.22 19.70
CA ALA A 4 -62.61 9.46 18.78
C ALA A 4 -61.39 10.26 18.23
N PHE A 5 -61.37 11.58 18.38
CA PHE A 5 -60.31 12.42 17.82
C PHE A 5 -59.09 12.59 18.75
N ILE A 6 -59.22 12.29 20.05
CA ILE A 6 -58.13 12.49 21.02
C ILE A 6 -57.17 11.29 21.03
N LEU A 7 -57.62 10.09 20.65
CA LEU A 7 -56.79 8.89 20.62
C LEU A 7 -55.95 8.73 19.35
N SER A 8 -56.21 9.49 18.29
CA SER A 8 -55.43 9.41 17.04
C SER A 8 -54.22 10.35 16.99
N VAL A 9 -54.09 11.29 17.95
CA VAL A 9 -52.93 12.20 18.00
C VAL A 9 -51.82 11.68 18.92
N ALA A 10 -52.13 10.75 19.83
CA ALA A 10 -51.16 10.22 20.80
C ALA A 10 -50.30 9.03 20.29
N ALA A 11 -50.69 8.39 19.19
CA ALA A 11 -50.01 7.17 18.70
C ALA A 11 -49.03 7.41 17.52
N ALA A 12 -49.01 8.61 16.93
CA ALA A 12 -48.14 8.93 15.79
C ALA A 12 -46.91 9.77 16.17
N ALA A 13 -46.73 10.13 17.44
CA ALA A 13 -45.64 11.00 17.90
C ALA A 13 -44.47 10.26 18.59
N THR A 14 -44.50 8.92 18.68
CA THR A 14 -43.55 8.14 19.51
C THR A 14 -42.68 7.14 18.75
N LEU A 15 -42.55 7.26 17.42
CA LEU A 15 -41.74 6.34 16.60
C LEU A 15 -40.65 7.03 15.77
N LEU A 16 -40.17 8.21 16.19
CA LEU A 16 -39.07 8.92 15.50
C LEU A 16 -37.83 9.18 16.38
N ALA A 17 -37.58 8.34 17.38
CA ALA A 17 -36.42 8.50 18.25
C ALA A 17 -35.69 7.16 18.44
N ALA A 18 -34.81 6.80 17.50
CA ALA A 18 -33.57 6.05 17.75
C ALA A 18 -32.84 5.70 16.44
N ALA A 19 -32.29 6.70 15.76
CA ALA A 19 -31.16 6.49 14.86
C ALA A 19 -30.01 7.37 15.37
N THR A 20 -29.41 6.96 16.47
CA THR A 20 -28.18 7.58 16.95
C THR A 20 -27.05 7.14 16.01
N PRO A 21 -26.29 8.07 15.41
CA PRO A 21 -25.05 7.71 14.77
C PRO A 21 -24.10 7.18 15.87
N ALA A 22 -23.76 5.90 15.79
CA ALA A 22 -22.69 5.33 16.60
C ALA A 22 -21.37 5.94 16.13
N THR A 23 -21.01 7.10 16.68
CA THR A 23 -19.67 7.65 16.52
C THR A 23 -18.72 6.75 17.30
N ALA A 24 -18.12 5.77 16.63
CA ALA A 24 -16.99 5.02 17.15
C ALA A 24 -15.76 5.94 17.21
N GLN A 25 -15.75 6.84 18.20
CA GLN A 25 -14.55 7.59 18.60
C GLN A 25 -13.60 6.55 19.22
N ASP A 26 -12.57 6.14 18.48
CA ASP A 26 -11.61 5.14 18.97
C ASP A 26 -10.90 5.74 20.19
N ARG A 27 -11.17 5.19 21.38
CA ARG A 27 -10.69 5.73 22.66
C ARG A 27 -9.22 5.37 22.84
N ILE A 28 -8.36 6.37 22.95
CA ILE A 28 -6.92 6.19 23.10
C ILE A 28 -6.56 6.24 24.59
N TYR A 29 -5.84 5.25 25.07
CA TYR A 29 -5.36 5.18 26.44
C TYR A 29 -3.84 5.32 26.46
N ARG A 30 -3.32 6.06 27.43
CA ARG A 30 -1.88 6.23 27.67
C ARG A 30 -1.47 5.50 28.93
N CYS A 31 -0.59 4.52 28.75
CA CYS A 31 0.00 3.68 29.80
C CYS A 31 1.46 4.14 30.00
N GLY A 32 1.69 5.25 30.68
CA GLY A 32 3.04 5.85 30.79
C GLY A 32 3.52 6.45 29.47
N ASN A 33 4.37 5.74 28.71
CA ASN A 33 4.89 6.16 27.40
C ASN A 33 4.25 5.43 26.20
N GLU A 34 3.40 4.44 26.46
CA GLU A 34 2.75 3.60 25.44
C GLU A 34 1.31 4.06 25.20
N TYR A 35 0.87 4.07 23.93
CA TYR A 35 -0.50 4.40 23.52
C TYR A 35 -1.21 3.15 22.99
N THR A 36 -2.45 2.91 23.43
CA THR A 36 -3.27 1.77 22.99
C THR A 36 -4.71 2.18 22.71
N ASN A 37 -5.36 1.49 21.79
CA ASN A 37 -6.80 1.58 21.51
C ASN A 37 -7.61 0.44 22.14
N SER A 38 -6.95 -0.49 22.84
CA SER A 38 -7.63 -1.61 23.51
C SER A 38 -8.08 -1.20 24.92
N SER A 39 -9.41 -1.08 25.11
CA SER A 39 -10.00 -0.80 26.43
C SER A 39 -9.76 -1.92 27.45
N ALA A 40 -9.57 -3.17 27.00
CA ALA A 40 -9.24 -4.31 27.86
C ALA A 40 -7.80 -4.19 28.41
N SER A 41 -6.85 -3.89 27.54
CA SER A 41 -5.44 -3.69 27.92
C SER A 41 -5.26 -2.44 28.78
N ALA A 42 -6.07 -1.40 28.54
CA ALA A 42 -6.06 -0.18 29.33
C ALA A 42 -6.53 -0.38 30.78
N LYS A 43 -7.59 -1.18 30.98
CA LYS A 43 -8.11 -1.50 32.33
C LYS A 43 -7.13 -2.34 33.15
N GLN A 44 -6.43 -3.27 32.51
CA GLN A 44 -5.45 -4.14 33.20
C GLN A 44 -4.18 -3.40 33.61
N ARG A 45 -3.84 -2.31 32.92
CA ARG A 45 -2.59 -1.57 33.09
C ARG A 45 -2.80 -0.16 33.68
N ASP A 46 -3.96 0.10 34.28
CA ASP A 46 -4.37 1.37 34.89
C ASP A 46 -4.06 2.60 34.02
N CYS A 47 -4.41 2.51 32.73
CA CYS A 47 -4.07 3.53 31.75
C CYS A 47 -5.09 4.67 31.72
N LYS A 48 -4.60 5.92 31.54
CA LYS A 48 -5.46 7.10 31.48
C LYS A 48 -6.01 7.31 30.07
N LEU A 49 -7.31 7.64 29.98
CA LEU A 49 -7.94 8.00 28.71
C LEU A 49 -7.41 9.36 28.24
N VAL A 50 -6.90 9.41 27.02
CA VAL A 50 -6.44 10.63 26.38
C VAL A 50 -7.57 11.15 25.51
N GLU A 51 -8.36 12.07 26.04
CA GLU A 51 -9.41 12.77 25.31
C GLU A 51 -8.86 14.11 24.81
N GLY A 52 -8.89 14.33 23.49
CA GLY A 52 -8.70 15.63 22.86
C GLY A 52 -7.36 16.33 23.13
N GLY A 53 -6.32 16.00 22.35
CA GLY A 53 -5.09 16.80 22.29
C GLY A 53 -3.93 16.11 21.58
N ASN A 54 -3.57 16.60 20.39
CA ASN A 54 -2.34 16.29 19.63
C ASN A 54 -2.04 14.80 19.33
N VAL A 55 -3.05 13.93 19.25
CA VAL A 55 -2.87 12.55 18.75
C VAL A 55 -3.58 12.41 17.41
N THR A 56 -2.82 12.39 16.32
CA THR A 56 -3.36 12.11 14.99
C THR A 56 -3.44 10.59 14.81
N VAL A 57 -4.65 10.04 14.88
CA VAL A 57 -4.89 8.63 14.57
C VAL A 57 -4.90 8.47 13.06
N ILE A 58 -3.82 7.93 12.50
CA ILE A 58 -3.81 7.44 11.13
C ILE A 58 -4.49 6.07 11.15
N GLN A 59 -5.71 6.01 10.62
CA GLN A 59 -6.46 4.76 10.53
C GLN A 59 -5.66 3.76 9.67
N GLY A 60 -5.03 2.78 10.31
CA GLY A 60 -4.36 1.70 9.59
C GLY A 60 -5.36 0.90 8.78
N THR A 61 -4.98 0.48 7.57
CA THR A 61 -5.77 -0.46 6.76
C THR A 61 -5.77 -1.82 7.46
N ARG A 62 -6.76 -2.07 8.33
CA ARG A 62 -6.97 -3.40 8.89
C ARG A 62 -7.36 -4.33 7.72
N PRO A 63 -6.66 -5.45 7.50
CA PRO A 63 -7.16 -6.49 6.61
C PRO A 63 -8.52 -6.93 7.16
N SER A 64 -9.57 -6.74 6.37
CA SER A 64 -10.89 -7.23 6.74
C SER A 64 -10.76 -8.74 6.86
N ALA A 65 -11.00 -9.30 8.06
CA ALA A 65 -11.10 -10.74 8.22
C ALA A 65 -12.18 -11.23 7.25
N ALA A 66 -11.86 -12.29 6.50
CA ALA A 66 -12.69 -12.79 5.40
C ALA A 66 -14.18 -12.86 5.83
N PRO A 67 -15.11 -12.24 5.07
CA PRO A 67 -16.53 -12.31 5.41
C PRO A 67 -17.00 -13.74 5.24
N GLN A 68 -17.54 -14.32 6.31
CA GLN A 68 -18.43 -15.46 6.21
C GLN A 68 -19.63 -15.02 5.37
N ALA A 69 -19.89 -15.75 4.28
CA ALA A 69 -20.85 -15.35 3.27
C ALA A 69 -22.27 -15.22 3.83
N SER A 70 -22.80 -14.00 3.84
CA SER A 70 -24.23 -13.72 3.74
C SER A 70 -24.48 -12.33 3.17
N GLY A 71 -24.97 -12.32 1.92
CA GLY A 71 -25.88 -11.33 1.34
C GLY A 71 -25.56 -9.83 1.45
N GLY A 72 -25.06 -9.26 0.35
CA GLY A 72 -25.45 -7.92 -0.13
C GLY A 72 -25.00 -6.71 0.68
N GLY A 73 -23.93 -6.05 0.23
CA GLY A 73 -23.59 -4.69 0.69
C GLY A 73 -22.19 -4.29 0.24
N GLY A 74 -22.10 -3.30 -0.66
CA GLY A 74 -20.86 -2.81 -1.26
C GLY A 74 -19.79 -2.47 -0.22
N GLY A 75 -18.54 -2.84 -0.52
CA GLY A 75 -17.40 -2.46 0.30
C GLY A 75 -17.34 -0.95 0.45
N ASN A 76 -17.20 -0.49 1.70
CA ASN A 76 -16.99 0.92 2.01
C ASN A 76 -15.64 1.35 1.42
N VAL A 77 -15.69 1.96 0.24
CA VAL A 77 -14.60 2.77 -0.29
C VAL A 77 -14.46 3.96 0.64
N VAL A 78 -13.34 4.07 1.35
CA VAL A 78 -13.02 5.27 2.12
C VAL A 78 -12.78 6.40 1.12
N THR A 79 -13.81 7.21 0.89
CA THR A 79 -13.69 8.43 0.10
C THR A 79 -12.98 9.49 0.92
N ALA A 80 -11.95 10.12 0.34
CA ALA A 80 -11.27 11.26 0.94
C ALA A 80 -12.30 12.33 1.38
N PRO A 81 -12.03 13.09 2.46
CA PRO A 81 -12.93 14.14 2.93
C PRO A 81 -13.29 15.10 1.79
N PRO A 82 -14.51 15.66 1.77
CA PRO A 82 -15.03 16.46 0.65
C PRO A 82 -14.18 17.70 0.29
N SER A 83 -13.25 18.08 1.16
CA SER A 83 -12.31 19.21 1.00
C SER A 83 -10.87 18.78 0.67
N ALA A 84 -10.61 17.50 0.41
CA ALA A 84 -9.30 17.06 -0.05
C ALA A 84 -9.01 17.70 -1.41
N PRO A 85 -7.84 18.34 -1.62
CA PRO A 85 -7.46 18.86 -2.92
C PRO A 85 -7.50 17.74 -3.95
N ARG A 86 -8.45 17.81 -4.88
CA ARG A 86 -8.49 16.89 -6.01
C ARG A 86 -7.34 17.27 -6.93
N ILE A 87 -6.41 16.34 -7.15
CA ILE A 87 -5.37 16.49 -8.17
C ILE A 87 -6.07 16.71 -9.51
N ASP A 88 -5.68 17.74 -10.24
CA ASP A 88 -6.26 17.99 -11.56
C ASP A 88 -5.93 16.82 -12.51
N THR A 89 -6.85 16.52 -13.42
CA THR A 89 -6.68 15.40 -14.35
C THR A 89 -5.47 15.58 -15.27
N GLY A 90 -5.12 16.83 -15.63
CA GLY A 90 -3.92 17.18 -16.39
C GLY A 90 -2.65 16.91 -15.60
N GLU A 91 -2.59 17.37 -14.34
CA GLU A 91 -1.45 17.12 -13.46
C GLU A 91 -1.23 15.63 -13.19
N GLN A 92 -2.30 14.85 -13.01
CA GLN A 92 -2.19 13.41 -12.83
C GLN A 92 -1.62 12.73 -14.09
N ARG A 93 -2.11 13.08 -15.29
CA ARG A 93 -1.58 12.53 -16.55
C ARG A 93 -0.11 12.89 -16.76
N ALA A 94 0.30 14.12 -16.44
CA ALA A 94 1.70 14.54 -16.55
C ALA A 94 2.61 13.72 -15.64
N ARG A 95 2.19 13.48 -14.39
CA ARG A 95 2.93 12.63 -13.44
C ARG A 95 3.03 11.18 -13.93
N ASP A 96 1.94 10.63 -14.46
CA ASP A 96 1.93 9.28 -15.00
C ASP A 96 2.85 9.15 -16.23
N SER A 97 2.90 10.16 -17.11
CA SER A 97 3.83 10.20 -18.25
C SER A 97 5.29 10.33 -17.82
N ASP A 98 5.57 11.15 -16.80
CA ASP A 98 6.92 11.30 -16.26
C ASP A 98 7.39 10.00 -15.61
N ALA A 99 6.52 9.36 -14.81
CA ALA A 99 6.81 8.07 -14.20
C ALA A 99 7.11 7.00 -15.26
N ARG A 100 6.32 6.94 -16.34
CA ARG A 100 6.59 6.04 -17.46
C ARG A 100 7.94 6.34 -18.12
N ALA A 101 8.23 7.60 -18.42
CA ALA A 101 9.49 8.00 -19.07
C ALA A 101 10.73 7.64 -18.22
N ILE A 102 10.63 7.79 -16.89
CA ILE A 102 11.68 7.41 -15.95
C ILE A 102 11.91 5.91 -15.99
N LEU A 103 10.85 5.10 -15.83
CA LEU A 103 10.95 3.64 -15.84
C LEU A 103 11.45 3.10 -17.18
N GLU A 104 11.05 3.68 -18.30
CA GLU A 104 11.58 3.32 -19.61
C GLU A 104 13.07 3.66 -19.74
N GLY A 105 13.51 4.78 -19.17
CA GLY A 105 14.92 5.14 -19.09
C GLY A 105 15.73 4.15 -18.24
N GLU A 106 15.17 3.72 -17.10
CA GLU A 106 15.76 2.67 -16.25
C GLU A 106 15.82 1.33 -16.98
N LEU A 107 14.74 0.97 -17.68
CA LEU A 107 14.67 -0.25 -18.46
C LEU A 107 15.79 -0.29 -19.52
N ARG A 108 15.95 0.79 -20.30
CA ARG A 108 17.01 0.89 -21.30
C ARG A 108 18.40 0.73 -20.68
N ARG A 109 18.65 1.34 -19.51
CA ARG A 109 19.93 1.19 -18.79
C ARG A 109 20.14 -0.25 -18.30
N ALA A 110 19.11 -0.89 -17.78
CA ALA A 110 19.18 -2.28 -17.31
C ALA A 110 19.40 -3.25 -18.48
N GLU A 111 18.73 -3.06 -19.61
CA GLU A 111 18.92 -3.86 -20.83
C GLU A 111 20.32 -3.66 -21.43
N ALA A 112 20.86 -2.43 -21.42
CA ALA A 112 22.24 -2.17 -21.85
C ALA A 112 23.26 -2.92 -20.96
N ARG A 113 23.10 -2.84 -19.63
CA ARG A 113 23.93 -3.61 -18.69
C ARG A 113 23.80 -5.12 -18.92
N GLN A 114 22.61 -5.62 -19.22
CA GLN A 114 22.40 -7.03 -19.53
C GLN A 114 23.19 -7.45 -20.77
N ALA A 115 23.15 -6.64 -21.82
CA ALA A 115 23.90 -6.90 -23.05
C ALA A 115 25.41 -6.91 -22.79
N ASP A 116 25.92 -6.01 -21.95
CA ASP A 116 27.33 -5.97 -21.57
C ASP A 116 27.73 -7.19 -20.74
N LEU A 117 26.94 -7.56 -19.73
CA LEU A 117 27.17 -8.76 -18.91
C LEU A 117 27.16 -10.05 -19.75
N LEU A 118 26.21 -10.19 -20.67
CA LEU A 118 26.15 -11.35 -21.56
C LEU A 118 27.35 -11.41 -22.51
N ARG A 119 27.82 -10.25 -23.00
CA ARG A 119 29.01 -10.16 -23.84
C ARG A 119 30.25 -10.57 -23.07
N GLU A 120 30.43 -10.09 -21.85
CA GLU A 120 31.56 -10.49 -20.99
C GLU A 120 31.48 -11.97 -20.62
N TYR A 121 30.29 -12.46 -20.26
CA TYR A 121 30.08 -13.86 -19.90
C TYR A 121 30.38 -14.83 -21.05
N ALA A 122 30.22 -14.38 -22.30
CA ALA A 122 30.61 -15.12 -23.51
C ALA A 122 30.16 -16.60 -23.47
N ASN A 123 28.88 -16.83 -23.20
CA ASN A 123 28.28 -18.17 -23.07
C ASN A 123 28.93 -19.07 -22.00
N GLY A 124 29.49 -18.48 -20.94
CA GLY A 124 30.13 -19.20 -19.84
C GLY A 124 31.63 -19.44 -20.04
N THR A 125 32.19 -18.93 -21.14
CA THR A 125 33.63 -18.96 -21.42
C THR A 125 34.17 -17.54 -21.60
N PRO A 126 34.13 -16.68 -20.56
CA PRO A 126 34.76 -15.36 -20.61
C PRO A 126 36.26 -15.50 -20.88
N GLU A 127 36.84 -14.52 -21.57
CA GLU A 127 38.28 -14.46 -21.77
C GLU A 127 38.99 -14.39 -20.40
N ARG A 128 40.08 -15.15 -20.24
CA ARG A 128 40.89 -15.13 -19.02
C ARG A 128 41.70 -13.84 -18.93
N LEU A 129 41.60 -13.16 -17.78
CA LEU A 129 42.46 -12.02 -17.52
C LEU A 129 43.89 -12.48 -17.15
N PRO A 130 44.93 -11.66 -17.37
CA PRO A 130 46.32 -12.02 -17.08
C PRO A 130 46.56 -12.48 -15.64
N ASN A 131 45.88 -11.85 -14.67
CA ASN A 131 45.93 -12.17 -13.24
C ASN A 131 45.17 -13.46 -12.84
N GLU A 132 44.34 -14.00 -13.74
CA GLU A 132 43.58 -15.24 -13.55
C GLU A 132 44.30 -16.45 -14.16
N THR A 133 45.27 -16.23 -15.06
CA THR A 133 46.02 -17.31 -15.71
C THR A 133 46.81 -18.15 -14.71
N ALA A 134 47.33 -17.51 -13.66
CA ALA A 134 48.07 -18.17 -12.59
C ALA A 134 47.15 -18.81 -11.53
N ASP A 135 45.88 -18.39 -11.45
CA ASP A 135 44.93 -18.80 -10.41
C ASP A 135 43.57 -19.16 -11.02
N ASN A 136 43.39 -20.47 -11.25
CA ASN A 136 42.16 -21.00 -11.85
C ASN A 136 40.92 -20.77 -10.99
N GLN A 137 41.08 -20.62 -9.66
CA GLN A 137 39.95 -20.42 -8.77
C GLN A 137 39.32 -19.05 -8.98
N LYS A 138 40.15 -17.99 -9.08
CA LYS A 138 39.67 -16.63 -9.38
C LYS A 138 38.85 -16.56 -10.66
N TYR A 139 39.29 -17.27 -11.70
CA TYR A 139 38.52 -17.37 -12.94
C TYR A 139 37.13 -17.98 -12.71
N ARG A 140 37.05 -19.10 -11.98
CA ARG A 140 35.78 -19.77 -11.69
C ARG A 140 34.86 -18.88 -10.86
N ASP A 141 35.42 -18.18 -9.88
CA ASP A 141 34.68 -17.25 -9.03
C ASP A 141 34.13 -16.08 -9.84
N ARG A 142 34.92 -15.48 -10.75
CA ARG A 142 34.43 -14.43 -11.65
C ARG A 142 33.33 -14.92 -12.58
N VAL A 143 33.49 -16.11 -13.18
CA VAL A 143 32.44 -16.72 -14.03
C VAL A 143 31.14 -16.91 -13.24
N ALA A 144 31.24 -17.37 -12.00
CA ALA A 144 30.09 -17.52 -11.11
C ALA A 144 29.45 -16.16 -10.76
N GLU A 145 30.27 -15.13 -10.50
CA GLU A 145 29.79 -13.78 -10.20
C GLU A 145 29.13 -13.10 -11.41
N LEU A 146 29.67 -13.29 -12.62
CA LEU A 146 29.04 -12.83 -13.87
C LEU A 146 27.67 -13.47 -14.05
N LYS A 147 27.57 -14.79 -13.84
CA LYS A 147 26.30 -15.51 -13.92
C LYS A 147 25.30 -15.01 -12.87
N ALA A 148 25.76 -14.76 -11.64
CA ALA A 148 24.91 -14.22 -10.59
C ALA A 148 24.43 -12.79 -10.92
N SER A 149 25.31 -11.95 -11.47
CA SER A 149 24.99 -10.59 -11.90
C SER A 149 23.95 -10.56 -13.02
N ILE A 150 24.10 -11.44 -14.02
CA ILE A 150 23.11 -11.66 -15.09
C ILE A 150 21.74 -11.98 -14.50
N ALA A 151 21.67 -12.96 -13.58
CA ALA A 151 20.41 -13.38 -12.98
C ALA A 151 19.75 -12.26 -12.15
N ARG A 152 20.53 -11.45 -11.43
CA ARG A 152 20.01 -10.30 -10.69
C ARG A 152 19.43 -9.23 -11.63
N ASN A 153 20.18 -8.88 -12.67
CA ASN A 153 19.76 -7.84 -13.61
C ASN A 153 18.57 -8.30 -14.49
N ASP A 154 18.43 -9.60 -14.79
CA ASP A 154 17.20 -10.16 -15.36
C ASP A 154 15.98 -9.94 -14.45
N GLY A 155 16.17 -10.12 -13.14
CA GLY A 155 15.16 -9.81 -12.12
C GLY A 155 14.74 -8.33 -12.13
N ASP A 156 15.72 -7.43 -12.22
CA ASP A 156 15.48 -5.98 -12.31
C ASP A 156 14.70 -5.62 -13.57
N ILE A 157 15.11 -6.13 -14.74
CA ILE A 157 14.40 -5.93 -16.02
C ILE A 157 12.95 -6.42 -15.91
N ALA A 158 12.75 -7.62 -15.38
CA ALA A 158 11.40 -8.16 -15.20
C ALA A 158 10.57 -7.32 -14.21
N GLY A 159 11.19 -6.82 -13.15
CA GLY A 159 10.57 -5.91 -12.19
C GLY A 159 10.10 -4.62 -12.85
N ILE A 160 11.01 -3.91 -13.53
CA ILE A 160 10.71 -2.66 -14.21
C ILE A 160 9.62 -2.84 -15.27
N LYS A 161 9.66 -3.92 -16.05
CA LYS A 161 8.61 -4.24 -17.04
C LYS A 161 7.22 -4.41 -16.39
N ARG A 162 7.15 -5.02 -15.20
CA ARG A 162 5.89 -5.13 -14.45
C ARG A 162 5.40 -3.77 -13.96
N GLU A 163 6.29 -2.91 -13.48
CA GLU A 163 5.90 -1.57 -13.02
C GLU A 163 5.41 -0.70 -14.19
N ILE A 164 6.07 -0.74 -15.35
CA ILE A 164 5.59 -0.07 -16.56
C ILE A 164 4.20 -0.57 -16.96
N ALA A 165 3.96 -1.88 -16.87
CA ALA A 165 2.67 -2.48 -17.20
C ALA A 165 1.55 -2.12 -16.21
N ARG A 166 1.88 -1.72 -14.98
CA ARG A 166 0.91 -1.24 -13.99
C ARG A 166 0.47 0.21 -14.26
N LEU A 167 1.31 1.01 -14.93
CA LEU A 167 0.95 2.39 -15.26
C LEU A 167 -0.20 2.42 -16.29
N PRO A 168 -1.14 3.37 -16.16
CA PRO A 168 -2.28 3.48 -17.07
C PRO A 168 -1.80 3.65 -18.51
N ALA A 169 -2.38 2.90 -19.46
CA ALA A 169 -2.05 3.03 -20.87
C ALA A 169 -2.20 4.49 -21.30
N SER A 170 -1.21 5.04 -22.01
CA SER A 170 -1.29 6.36 -22.62
C SER A 170 -2.43 6.30 -23.65
N ARG A 171 -3.59 6.82 -23.28
CA ARG A 171 -4.79 6.85 -24.11
C ARG A 171 -4.91 8.20 -24.78
#